data_AF-A0A7J2SZ87-F1
#
_entry.id   AF-A0A7J2SZ87-F1
#
_cell.length_a   1.000
_cell.length_b   1.000
_cell.length_c   1.000
_cell.angle_alpha   90.00
_cell.angle_beta   90.00
_cell.angle_gamma   90.00
#
_symmetry.space_group_name_H-M   'P 1'
#
loop_
_entity.id
_entity.type
_entity.pdbx_description
1 polymer ?
#
loop_
_entity_poly.entity_id
_entity_poly.type
_entity_poly.pdbx_seq_one_letter_code
_entity_poly.pdbx_strand_id
1 'polypeptide(L)'
;MNARTLIAVLAVAVAIAAVGGALAYWHAAAPPAPTSPAPTTTSSTAPITVAYAVALTDPPVVPSGTTAVLINYSGVAAHAEGYGWIYANASGSVNLLAFQNLSVVLAQVSVPANATVNEIRLYVDNASVVVNGTEYPLMLPSGVLTIPIANASRAAQGALVDLQPHVTVAYVGDQPVFIMAPAAVAVPLNYTAPPGTVHHVPEELRAALARSAASVTVTSAVIRVAGNETIISVTVRNDGNVPVQVLGIGVDGDWSLSVPPVTIRTEDLNATIQVSGATARMHMVFFANGTQLVPALEAAPYLEAKWFLPPNAKAKEFRVEWEGNATEFDHDMKDWWGNMSRSAPDHITIAGPNGTTLVNATQLWRWNSTPPAPSGLPGSGRGNWSQWPAAAPALADSNTMHDSDEHLAPSLNVPGYTLGPGQSATFTFEGTITLGPRLDIEGSAGPITITIAPIAGQSYGITVMTIPASKATATATAG
;
A
#
# COMPACT_ATOMS: atom_id res chain seq x y z
N MET A 1 31.51 11.03 22.31
CA MET A 1 30.20 10.61 21.82
C MET A 1 29.14 11.19 22.75
N ASN A 2 28.29 12.07 22.27
CA ASN A 2 27.21 12.73 23.03
C ASN A 2 26.04 11.77 23.26
N ALA A 3 25.28 11.96 24.35
CA ALA A 3 24.20 11.07 24.78
C ALA A 3 23.13 10.84 23.70
N ARG A 4 22.89 11.83 22.82
CA ARG A 4 22.01 11.68 21.64
C ARG A 4 22.51 10.65 20.64
N THR A 5 23.83 10.54 20.46
CA THR A 5 24.45 9.54 19.56
C THR A 5 24.53 8.18 20.22
N LEU A 6 24.67 8.10 21.55
CA LEU A 6 24.63 6.82 22.28
C LEU A 6 23.20 6.25 22.33
N ILE A 7 22.18 7.09 22.52
CA ILE A 7 20.75 6.69 22.50
C ILE A 7 20.30 6.34 21.08
N ALA A 8 20.74 7.08 20.06
CA ALA A 8 20.48 6.71 18.67
C ALA A 8 21.12 5.35 18.32
N VAL A 9 22.35 5.08 18.80
CA VAL A 9 23.02 3.80 18.57
C VAL A 9 22.39 2.66 19.37
N LEU A 10 21.87 2.90 20.59
CA LEU A 10 21.15 1.90 21.38
C LEU A 10 19.75 1.62 20.82
N ALA A 11 19.03 2.64 20.34
CA ALA A 11 17.72 2.49 19.70
C ALA A 11 17.83 1.74 18.38
N VAL A 12 18.89 1.99 17.60
CA VAL A 12 19.22 1.23 16.39
C VAL A 12 19.60 -0.22 16.74
N ALA A 13 20.38 -0.46 17.80
CA ALA A 13 20.76 -1.82 18.21
C ALA A 13 19.58 -2.65 18.75
N VAL A 14 18.63 -2.03 19.45
CA VAL A 14 17.41 -2.70 19.96
C VAL A 14 16.38 -2.92 18.84
N ALA A 15 16.27 -1.98 17.88
CA ALA A 15 15.48 -2.19 16.66
C ALA A 15 16.01 -3.36 15.83
N ILE A 16 17.34 -3.49 15.67
CA ILE A 16 17.97 -4.62 14.97
C ILE A 16 17.75 -5.95 15.72
N ALA A 17 17.80 -5.96 17.06
CA ALA A 17 17.58 -7.16 17.86
C ALA A 17 16.10 -7.62 17.91
N ALA A 18 15.14 -6.69 17.83
CA ALA A 18 13.71 -7.00 17.77
C ALA A 18 13.26 -7.46 16.37
N VAL A 19 13.85 -6.91 15.31
CA VAL A 19 13.63 -7.33 13.90
C VAL A 19 14.21 -8.74 13.65
N GLY A 20 15.37 -9.06 14.22
CA GLY A 20 15.94 -10.42 14.15
C GLY A 20 15.12 -11.50 14.87
N GLY A 21 14.34 -11.14 15.90
CA GLY A 21 13.49 -12.07 16.64
C GLY A 21 12.15 -12.37 15.98
N ALA A 22 11.59 -11.42 15.21
CA ALA A 22 10.30 -11.57 14.54
C ALA A 22 10.39 -12.28 13.17
N LEU A 23 11.54 -12.22 12.48
CA LEU A 23 11.76 -12.93 11.21
C LEU A 23 11.80 -14.46 11.37
N ALA A 24 12.20 -14.97 12.53
CA ALA A 24 12.25 -16.42 12.78
C ALA A 24 10.86 -17.06 12.95
N TYR A 25 9.79 -16.27 13.12
CA TYR A 25 8.44 -16.79 13.35
C TYR A 25 7.55 -16.81 12.10
N TRP A 26 7.92 -16.11 11.02
CA TRP A 26 7.08 -15.96 9.81
C TRP A 26 7.60 -16.63 8.53
N HIS A 27 8.78 -17.25 8.56
CA HIS A 27 9.22 -18.16 7.49
C HIS A 27 8.36 -19.43 7.35
N ALA A 28 7.28 -19.59 8.12
CA ALA A 28 6.39 -20.75 8.07
C ALA A 28 5.07 -20.52 7.29
N ALA A 29 4.80 -19.34 6.71
CA ALA A 29 3.49 -19.03 6.11
C ALA A 29 3.51 -18.54 4.64
N ALA A 30 4.66 -18.50 3.97
CA ALA A 30 4.66 -18.39 2.51
C ALA A 30 4.13 -19.71 1.92
N PRO A 31 3.18 -19.69 0.97
CA PRO A 31 2.86 -20.89 0.20
C PRO A 31 4.17 -21.38 -0.44
N PRO A 32 4.53 -22.68 -0.32
CA PRO A 32 5.74 -23.18 -0.93
C PRO A 32 5.70 -22.91 -2.44
N ALA A 33 6.82 -22.48 -3.00
CA ALA A 33 7.01 -22.48 -4.45
C ALA A 33 6.52 -23.83 -5.01
N PRO A 34 5.75 -23.85 -6.11
CA PRO A 34 5.12 -25.06 -6.59
C PRO A 34 6.18 -26.11 -6.93
N THR A 35 6.27 -27.15 -6.10
CA THR A 35 7.06 -28.34 -6.41
C THR A 35 6.34 -29.11 -7.51
N SER A 36 6.97 -29.19 -8.68
CA SER A 36 6.50 -30.00 -9.80
C SER A 36 6.26 -31.45 -9.34
N PRO A 37 5.09 -32.06 -9.59
CA PRO A 37 4.86 -33.46 -9.26
C PRO A 37 5.84 -34.34 -10.04
N ALA A 38 6.39 -35.36 -9.35
CA ALA A 38 7.28 -36.34 -9.94
C ALA A 38 6.57 -37.12 -11.06
N PRO A 39 7.23 -37.37 -12.21
CA PRO A 39 6.60 -38.03 -13.34
C PRO A 39 6.33 -39.50 -13.03
N THR A 40 5.06 -39.88 -12.97
CA THR A 40 4.62 -41.27 -13.01
C THR A 40 4.83 -41.80 -14.43
N THR A 41 5.76 -42.72 -14.61
CA THR A 41 6.08 -43.33 -15.91
C THR A 41 4.98 -44.28 -16.35
N THR A 42 3.98 -43.76 -17.04
CA THR A 42 3.22 -44.51 -18.05
C THR A 42 3.69 -44.04 -19.42
N SER A 43 4.05 -44.98 -20.29
CA SER A 43 4.50 -44.72 -21.65
C SER A 43 3.35 -44.17 -22.51
N SER A 44 3.10 -42.89 -22.35
CA SER A 44 2.28 -42.04 -23.22
C SER A 44 3.25 -41.13 -23.96
N THR A 45 3.16 -41.06 -25.29
CA THR A 45 3.91 -40.09 -26.10
C THR A 45 3.68 -38.70 -25.52
N ALA A 46 4.74 -38.06 -25.01
CA ALA A 46 4.62 -36.72 -24.44
C ALA A 46 3.98 -35.80 -25.48
N PRO A 47 2.95 -35.01 -25.10
CA PRO A 47 2.29 -34.12 -26.04
C PRO A 47 3.31 -33.13 -26.60
N ILE A 48 3.28 -32.93 -27.92
CA ILE A 48 4.10 -31.90 -28.58
C ILE A 48 3.68 -30.56 -27.99
N THR A 49 4.64 -29.76 -27.51
CA THR A 49 4.39 -28.42 -26.97
C THR A 49 4.82 -27.33 -27.93
N VAL A 50 4.15 -26.18 -27.90
CA VAL A 50 4.49 -24.95 -28.61
C VAL A 50 4.71 -23.81 -27.63
N ALA A 51 5.56 -22.85 -27.99
CA ALA A 51 5.77 -21.65 -27.19
C ALA A 51 4.55 -20.73 -27.30
N TYR A 52 4.03 -20.29 -26.16
CA TYR A 52 2.92 -19.34 -26.05
C TYR A 52 3.41 -18.08 -25.34
N ALA A 53 3.44 -16.96 -26.05
CA ALA A 53 3.93 -15.70 -25.48
C ALA A 53 2.89 -15.05 -24.56
N VAL A 54 3.32 -14.53 -23.42
CA VAL A 54 2.49 -13.66 -22.57
C VAL A 54 3.11 -12.29 -22.58
N ALA A 55 2.44 -11.35 -23.24
CA ALA A 55 2.87 -9.95 -23.32
C ALA A 55 2.00 -9.07 -22.45
N LEU A 56 2.60 -8.02 -21.92
CA LEU A 56 1.95 -7.02 -21.07
C LEU A 56 1.99 -5.67 -21.77
N THR A 57 0.85 -4.99 -21.83
CA THR A 57 0.69 -3.58 -22.21
C THR A 57 0.00 -2.85 -21.08
N ASP A 58 0.02 -1.51 -21.14
CA ASP A 58 -1.00 -0.57 -20.62
C ASP A 58 -0.37 0.68 -19.95
N PRO A 59 -0.82 1.91 -20.30
CA PRO A 59 -0.58 3.08 -19.47
C PRO A 59 -1.57 3.14 -18.29
N PRO A 60 -1.12 2.99 -17.04
CA PRO A 60 -2.00 3.12 -15.88
C PRO A 60 -2.62 4.51 -15.77
N VAL A 61 -3.81 4.58 -15.20
CA VAL A 61 -4.35 5.85 -14.69
C VAL A 61 -3.67 6.10 -13.36
N VAL A 62 -2.87 7.16 -13.30
CA VAL A 62 -2.02 7.47 -12.16
C VAL A 62 -2.25 8.90 -11.67
N PRO A 63 -1.97 9.19 -10.38
CA PRO A 63 -2.00 10.55 -9.86
C PRO A 63 -1.01 11.47 -10.61
N SER A 64 -1.30 12.77 -10.60
CA SER A 64 -0.40 13.79 -11.17
C SER A 64 0.98 13.74 -10.52
N GLY A 65 2.03 13.88 -11.33
CA GLY A 65 3.42 13.82 -10.83
C GLY A 65 3.99 12.40 -10.74
N THR A 66 3.21 11.38 -11.10
CA THR A 66 3.72 10.00 -11.20
C THR A 66 4.64 9.85 -12.41
N THR A 67 5.81 9.24 -12.20
CA THR A 67 6.87 9.05 -13.19
C THR A 67 7.18 7.57 -13.46
N ALA A 68 6.88 6.68 -12.51
CA ALA A 68 6.97 5.24 -12.70
C ALA A 68 5.91 4.50 -11.88
N VAL A 69 5.45 3.37 -12.40
CA VAL A 69 4.67 2.36 -11.67
C VAL A 69 5.37 1.03 -11.91
N LEU A 70 6.09 0.53 -10.92
CA LEU A 70 6.90 -0.67 -11.02
C LEU A 70 6.12 -1.86 -10.46
N ILE A 71 6.08 -2.95 -11.22
CA ILE A 71 5.54 -4.24 -10.77
C ILE A 71 6.67 -5.26 -10.83
N ASN A 72 6.94 -5.89 -9.69
CA ASN A 72 7.83 -7.03 -9.59
C ASN A 72 7.01 -8.31 -9.56
N TYR A 73 7.24 -9.20 -10.53
CA TYR A 73 6.51 -10.46 -10.68
C TYR A 73 7.43 -11.66 -10.48
N SER A 74 6.93 -12.69 -9.80
CA SER A 74 7.65 -13.96 -9.54
C SER A 74 7.31 -15.06 -10.52
N GLY A 75 6.21 -14.93 -11.27
CA GLY A 75 5.72 -16.02 -12.10
C GLY A 75 4.66 -15.62 -13.11
N VAL A 76 4.58 -16.40 -14.19
CA VAL A 76 3.51 -16.34 -15.18
C VAL A 76 3.02 -17.76 -15.46
N ALA A 77 1.71 -17.97 -15.51
CA ALA A 77 1.12 -19.25 -15.91
C ALA A 77 0.01 -19.06 -16.95
N ALA A 78 -0.19 -20.07 -17.77
CA ALA A 78 -1.27 -20.14 -18.74
C ALA A 78 -2.16 -21.34 -18.43
N HIS A 79 -3.48 -21.15 -18.41
CA HIS A 79 -4.43 -22.25 -18.31
C HIS A 79 -4.77 -22.74 -19.72
N ALA A 80 -4.49 -24.02 -19.97
CA ALA A 80 -4.83 -24.70 -21.22
C ALA A 80 -6.03 -25.62 -21.00
N GLU A 81 -7.07 -25.47 -21.82
CA GLU A 81 -8.30 -26.28 -21.73
C GLU A 81 -7.97 -27.78 -21.84
N GLY A 82 -8.38 -28.55 -20.83
CA GLY A 82 -8.12 -30.00 -20.76
C GLY A 82 -6.72 -30.38 -20.22
N TYR A 83 -5.86 -29.40 -19.93
CA TYR A 83 -4.49 -29.62 -19.43
C TYR A 83 -4.20 -28.88 -18.11
N GLY A 84 -5.02 -27.88 -17.75
CA GLY A 84 -4.87 -27.13 -16.50
C GLY A 84 -3.82 -26.03 -16.57
N TRP A 85 -3.29 -25.63 -15.41
CA TRP A 85 -2.30 -24.57 -15.29
C TRP A 85 -0.88 -25.04 -15.66
N ILE A 86 -0.24 -24.32 -16.58
CA ILE A 86 1.12 -24.55 -17.03
C ILE A 86 1.96 -23.32 -16.69
N TYR A 87 3.05 -23.53 -15.97
CA TYR A 87 3.87 -22.46 -15.38
C TYR A 87 5.09 -22.17 -16.26
N ALA A 88 5.40 -20.88 -16.42
CA ALA A 88 6.69 -20.43 -16.89
C ALA A 88 7.52 -19.95 -15.69
N ASN A 89 8.78 -20.39 -15.63
CA ASN A 89 9.76 -19.86 -14.68
C ASN A 89 10.24 -18.50 -15.18
N ALA A 90 9.38 -17.48 -15.01
CA ALA A 90 9.64 -16.12 -15.44
C ALA A 90 9.37 -15.17 -14.28
N SER A 91 10.38 -14.40 -13.92
CA SER A 91 10.29 -13.30 -12.95
C SER A 91 10.98 -12.06 -13.51
N GLY A 92 10.64 -10.89 -12.99
CA GLY A 92 11.23 -9.64 -13.44
C GLY A 92 10.53 -8.41 -12.87
N SER A 93 10.98 -7.25 -13.34
CA SER A 93 10.40 -5.95 -13.01
C SER A 93 9.93 -5.26 -14.28
N VAL A 94 8.75 -4.66 -14.24
CA VAL A 94 8.18 -3.89 -15.35
C VAL A 94 7.70 -2.53 -14.88
N ASN A 95 8.13 -1.47 -15.59
CA ASN A 95 7.57 -0.13 -15.40
C ASN A 95 6.40 0.07 -16.35
N LEU A 96 5.17 0.05 -15.83
CA LEU A 96 3.96 0.12 -16.63
C LEU A 96 3.84 1.44 -17.39
N LEU A 97 4.33 2.54 -16.83
CA LEU A 97 4.29 3.85 -17.51
C LEU A 97 5.18 3.93 -18.76
N ALA A 98 6.14 3.00 -18.91
CA ALA A 98 6.98 2.91 -20.11
C ALA A 98 6.23 2.33 -21.32
N PHE A 99 5.04 1.77 -21.16
CA PHE A 99 4.35 0.99 -22.19
C PHE A 99 3.19 1.71 -22.88
N GLN A 100 3.27 3.03 -23.03
CA GLN A 100 2.31 3.79 -23.84
C GLN A 100 2.36 3.33 -25.31
N ASN A 101 1.34 2.60 -25.75
CA ASN A 101 1.25 1.95 -27.08
C ASN A 101 2.31 0.87 -27.35
N LEU A 102 2.99 0.41 -26.30
CA LEU A 102 3.97 -0.66 -26.38
C LEU A 102 3.51 -1.84 -25.54
N SER A 103 4.03 -3.01 -25.87
CA SER A 103 3.89 -4.22 -25.08
C SER A 103 5.26 -4.84 -24.88
N VAL A 104 5.45 -5.52 -23.74
CA VAL A 104 6.66 -6.28 -23.44
C VAL A 104 6.28 -7.73 -23.19
N VAL A 105 7.02 -8.68 -23.78
CA VAL A 105 6.83 -10.10 -23.48
C VAL A 105 7.40 -10.41 -22.10
N LEU A 106 6.58 -10.89 -21.18
CA LEU A 106 7.00 -11.27 -19.83
C LEU A 106 7.55 -12.70 -19.80
N ALA A 107 6.94 -13.60 -20.56
CA ALA A 107 7.21 -15.03 -20.50
C ALA A 107 6.85 -15.75 -21.81
N GLN A 108 7.45 -16.92 -22.00
CA GLN A 108 6.97 -17.95 -22.92
C GLN A 108 6.57 -19.19 -22.14
N VAL A 109 5.32 -19.62 -22.28
CA VAL A 109 4.79 -20.83 -21.65
C VAL A 109 4.79 -21.96 -22.67
N SER A 110 5.29 -23.15 -22.30
CA SER A 110 5.29 -24.32 -23.19
C SER A 110 3.95 -25.05 -23.09
N VAL A 111 3.01 -24.74 -23.98
CA VAL A 111 1.64 -25.29 -23.94
C VAL A 111 1.48 -26.42 -24.95
N PRO A 112 0.61 -27.44 -24.71
CA PRO A 112 0.34 -28.49 -25.70
C PRO A 112 -0.13 -27.91 -27.03
N ALA A 113 0.40 -28.46 -28.13
CA ALA A 113 0.00 -28.07 -29.48
C ALA A 113 -1.50 -28.28 -29.67
N ASN A 114 -2.16 -27.28 -30.26
CA ASN A 114 -3.62 -27.22 -30.48
C ASN A 114 -4.49 -27.06 -29.22
N ALA A 115 -3.90 -26.81 -28.04
CA ALA A 115 -4.69 -26.43 -26.87
C ALA A 115 -5.24 -25.00 -27.03
N THR A 116 -6.44 -24.77 -26.51
CA THR A 116 -6.95 -23.41 -26.31
C THR A 116 -6.41 -22.91 -24.97
N VAL A 117 -5.67 -21.79 -24.98
CA VAL A 117 -5.32 -21.08 -23.74
C VAL A 117 -6.42 -20.08 -23.46
N ASN A 118 -7.09 -20.19 -22.31
CA ASN A 118 -8.26 -19.39 -21.98
C ASN A 118 -8.04 -18.44 -20.79
N GLU A 119 -6.99 -18.63 -19.98
CA GLU A 119 -6.66 -17.73 -18.88
C GLU A 119 -5.15 -17.57 -18.72
N ILE A 120 -4.73 -16.39 -18.27
CA ILE A 120 -3.36 -16.08 -17.84
C ILE A 120 -3.39 -15.81 -16.35
N ARG A 121 -2.37 -16.27 -15.63
CA ARG A 121 -2.14 -15.92 -14.24
C ARG A 121 -0.81 -15.21 -14.09
N LEU A 122 -0.83 -14.02 -13.50
CA LEU A 122 0.36 -13.24 -13.15
C LEU A 122 0.54 -13.27 -11.63
N TYR A 123 1.72 -13.64 -11.18
CA TYR A 123 2.12 -13.65 -9.78
C TYR A 123 2.95 -12.39 -9.51
N VAL A 124 2.41 -11.48 -8.72
CA VAL A 124 3.02 -10.20 -8.34
C VAL A 124 3.55 -10.31 -6.91
N ASP A 125 4.84 -10.08 -6.74
CA ASP A 125 5.50 -10.10 -5.43
C ASP A 125 5.28 -8.79 -4.70
N ASN A 126 5.58 -7.67 -5.37
CA ASN A 126 5.37 -6.33 -4.85
C ASN A 126 5.22 -5.33 -6.01
N ALA A 127 4.75 -4.13 -5.66
CA ALA A 127 4.67 -3.01 -6.59
C ALA A 127 5.04 -1.72 -5.87
N SER A 128 5.53 -0.75 -6.64
CA SER A 128 5.84 0.59 -6.16
C SER A 128 5.43 1.65 -7.18
N VAL A 129 5.30 2.89 -6.70
CA VAL A 129 4.98 4.05 -7.53
C VAL A 129 5.92 5.20 -7.20
N VAL A 130 6.45 5.85 -8.23
CA VAL A 130 7.34 7.00 -8.07
C VAL A 130 6.55 8.28 -8.36
N VAL A 131 6.26 9.07 -7.32
CA VAL A 131 5.51 10.32 -7.41
C VAL A 131 6.38 11.49 -6.97
N ASN A 132 6.53 12.50 -7.82
CA ASN A 132 7.37 13.67 -7.58
C ASN A 132 8.83 13.31 -7.22
N GLY A 133 9.35 12.20 -7.76
CA GLY A 133 10.71 11.72 -7.51
C GLY A 133 10.89 10.86 -6.25
N THR A 134 9.84 10.64 -5.46
CA THR A 134 9.87 9.76 -4.30
C THR A 134 9.15 8.44 -4.62
N GLU A 135 9.78 7.32 -4.29
CA GLU A 135 9.19 5.99 -4.44
C GLU A 135 8.37 5.63 -3.21
N TYR A 136 7.17 5.11 -3.44
CA TYR A 136 6.24 4.65 -2.41
C TYR A 136 5.82 3.21 -2.68
N PRO A 137 5.66 2.38 -1.65
CA PRO A 137 5.07 1.05 -1.81
C PRO A 137 3.62 1.18 -2.29
N LEU A 138 3.23 0.29 -3.18
CA LEU A 138 1.90 0.26 -3.76
C LEU A 138 1.13 -0.93 -3.20
N MET A 139 0.03 -0.65 -2.52
CA MET A 139 -0.77 -1.70 -1.90
C MET A 139 -1.62 -2.42 -2.95
N LEU A 140 -1.55 -3.75 -2.93
CA LEU A 140 -2.23 -4.63 -3.89
C LEU A 140 -3.32 -5.47 -3.17
N PRO A 141 -4.53 -5.61 -3.74
CA PRO A 141 -5.56 -6.48 -3.16
C PRO A 141 -5.16 -7.96 -3.17
N SER A 142 -4.37 -8.37 -4.17
CA SER A 142 -3.94 -9.74 -4.39
C SER A 142 -2.57 -9.76 -5.06
N GLY A 143 -1.70 -10.67 -4.64
CA GLY A 143 -0.45 -10.99 -5.34
C GLY A 143 -0.66 -11.93 -6.53
N VAL A 144 -1.90 -12.33 -6.82
CA VAL A 144 -2.22 -13.20 -7.95
C VAL A 144 -3.37 -12.61 -8.76
N LEU A 145 -3.10 -12.31 -10.03
CA LEU A 145 -4.10 -11.85 -10.98
C LEU A 145 -4.44 -12.99 -11.93
N THR A 146 -5.69 -13.44 -11.94
CA THR A 146 -6.18 -14.44 -12.89
C THR A 146 -7.04 -13.73 -13.94
N ILE A 147 -6.60 -13.78 -15.19
CA ILE A 147 -7.01 -12.88 -16.27
C ILE A 147 -7.57 -13.74 -17.41
N PRO A 148 -8.89 -13.74 -17.64
CA PRO A 148 -9.46 -14.49 -18.75
C PRO A 148 -9.09 -13.86 -20.10
N ILE A 149 -8.86 -14.70 -21.10
CA ILE A 149 -8.56 -14.29 -22.47
C ILE A 149 -9.87 -14.20 -23.25
N ALA A 150 -10.25 -12.98 -23.62
CA ALA A 150 -11.44 -12.75 -24.43
C ALA A 150 -11.25 -13.30 -25.85
N ASN A 151 -12.22 -14.10 -26.31
CA ASN A 151 -12.15 -14.79 -27.61
C ASN A 151 -10.92 -15.72 -27.74
N ALA A 152 -10.59 -16.43 -26.66
CA ALA A 152 -9.55 -17.47 -26.66
C ALA A 152 -9.65 -18.39 -27.88
N SER A 153 -8.52 -18.71 -28.49
CA SER A 153 -8.45 -19.46 -29.76
C SER A 153 -7.26 -20.39 -29.77
N ARG A 154 -7.43 -21.56 -30.40
CA ARG A 154 -6.35 -22.54 -30.64
C ARG A 154 -5.30 -22.05 -31.63
N ALA A 155 -5.64 -21.05 -32.46
CA ALA A 155 -4.71 -20.45 -33.42
C ALA A 155 -3.81 -19.38 -32.77
N ALA A 156 -4.12 -18.97 -31.53
CA ALA A 156 -3.36 -17.97 -30.81
C ALA A 156 -1.95 -18.50 -30.48
N GLN A 157 -0.95 -17.66 -30.71
CA GLN A 157 0.45 -17.93 -30.38
C GLN A 157 0.87 -17.21 -29.08
N GLY A 158 -0.02 -16.41 -28.51
CA GLY A 158 0.21 -15.74 -27.23
C GLY A 158 -1.05 -15.02 -26.73
N ALA A 159 -0.89 -14.30 -25.63
CA ALA A 159 -1.90 -13.40 -25.08
C ALA A 159 -1.28 -12.03 -24.81
N LEU A 160 -2.00 -10.97 -25.17
CA LEU A 160 -1.71 -9.60 -24.79
C LEU A 160 -2.57 -9.29 -23.58
N VAL A 161 -1.94 -9.09 -22.44
CA VAL A 161 -2.55 -8.67 -21.18
C VAL A 161 -2.46 -7.16 -21.06
N ASP A 162 -3.56 -6.53 -20.77
CA ASP A 162 -3.71 -5.11 -20.45
C ASP A 162 -4.14 -5.04 -18.98
N LEU A 163 -3.28 -4.51 -18.09
CA LEU A 163 -3.48 -4.55 -16.64
C LEU A 163 -4.39 -3.44 -16.07
N GLN A 164 -4.83 -2.48 -16.91
CA GLN A 164 -5.62 -1.28 -16.57
C GLN A 164 -5.53 -0.82 -15.11
N PRO A 165 -4.32 -0.64 -14.53
CA PRO A 165 -4.23 -0.36 -13.12
C PRO A 165 -4.68 1.08 -12.88
N HIS A 166 -5.54 1.24 -11.89
CA HIS A 166 -5.89 2.56 -11.37
C HIS A 166 -5.16 2.74 -10.04
N VAL A 167 -4.18 3.64 -10.02
CA VAL A 167 -3.47 4.01 -8.80
C VAL A 167 -4.19 5.19 -8.17
N THR A 168 -4.65 5.02 -6.94
CA THR A 168 -5.23 6.10 -6.14
C THR A 168 -4.36 6.40 -4.93
N VAL A 169 -4.48 7.61 -4.43
CA VAL A 169 -3.79 8.07 -3.22
C VAL A 169 -4.80 8.15 -2.07
N ALA A 170 -4.49 7.49 -0.97
CA ALA A 170 -5.07 7.71 0.33
C ALA A 170 -4.05 8.43 1.21
N TYR A 171 -4.49 8.99 2.33
CA TYR A 171 -3.59 9.64 3.29
C TYR A 171 -3.77 9.00 4.66
N VAL A 172 -2.64 8.69 5.30
CA VAL A 172 -2.59 8.24 6.70
C VAL A 172 -1.75 9.27 7.46
N GLY A 173 -2.43 10.22 8.09
CA GLY A 173 -1.82 11.49 8.50
C GLY A 173 -1.30 12.25 7.28
N ASP A 174 -0.05 12.71 7.32
CA ASP A 174 0.59 13.44 6.22
C ASP A 174 1.30 12.52 5.20
N GLN A 175 1.28 11.20 5.40
CA GLN A 175 1.93 10.26 4.49
C GLN A 175 0.94 9.74 3.44
N PRO A 176 1.25 9.85 2.13
CA PRO A 176 0.44 9.26 1.08
C PRO A 176 0.63 7.75 1.08
N VAL A 177 -0.48 7.02 1.05
CA VAL A 177 -0.54 5.58 0.81
C VAL A 177 -1.13 5.37 -0.56
N PHE A 178 -0.38 4.71 -1.44
CA PHE A 178 -0.85 4.45 -2.79
C PHE A 178 -1.46 3.05 -2.86
N ILE A 179 -2.65 2.98 -3.45
CA ILE A 179 -3.40 1.73 -3.60
C ILE A 179 -3.59 1.51 -5.09
N MET A 180 -3.19 0.34 -5.58
CA MET A 180 -3.50 -0.09 -6.94
C MET A 180 -4.76 -0.94 -6.93
N ALA A 181 -5.73 -0.51 -7.71
CA ALA A 181 -6.84 -1.34 -8.13
C ALA A 181 -6.45 -2.05 -9.44
N PRO A 182 -6.07 -3.33 -9.41
CA PRO A 182 -5.74 -4.06 -10.62
C PRO A 182 -7.04 -4.36 -11.38
N ALA A 183 -7.07 -4.13 -12.68
CA ALA A 183 -8.21 -4.45 -13.51
C ALA A 183 -7.67 -4.92 -14.85
N ALA A 184 -7.74 -6.21 -15.15
CA ALA A 184 -7.00 -6.75 -16.29
C ALA A 184 -7.92 -7.33 -17.37
N VAL A 185 -7.51 -7.22 -18.62
CA VAL A 185 -8.15 -7.89 -19.75
C VAL A 185 -7.08 -8.49 -20.65
N ALA A 186 -7.35 -9.65 -21.24
CA ALA A 186 -6.42 -10.28 -22.17
C ALA A 186 -7.10 -10.61 -23.51
N VAL A 187 -6.34 -10.49 -24.60
CA VAL A 187 -6.76 -10.89 -25.95
C VAL A 187 -5.70 -11.77 -26.63
N PRO A 188 -6.07 -12.64 -27.59
CA PRO A 188 -5.13 -13.45 -28.35
C PRO A 188 -4.09 -12.62 -29.10
N LEU A 189 -2.85 -13.12 -29.15
CA LEU A 189 -1.77 -12.68 -30.01
C LEU A 189 -1.47 -13.72 -31.08
N ASN A 190 -1.05 -13.25 -32.24
CA ASN A 190 -0.69 -14.08 -33.40
C ASN A 190 0.83 -14.17 -33.62
N TYR A 191 1.62 -13.83 -32.62
CA TYR A 191 3.07 -13.96 -32.68
C TYR A 191 3.64 -14.54 -31.38
N THR A 192 4.84 -15.08 -31.48
CA THR A 192 5.70 -15.42 -30.34
C THR A 192 6.95 -14.53 -30.38
N ALA A 193 7.50 -14.20 -29.22
CA ALA A 193 8.79 -13.53 -29.10
C ALA A 193 9.43 -13.85 -27.73
N PRO A 194 10.78 -13.80 -27.59
CA PRO A 194 11.44 -14.05 -26.31
C PRO A 194 11.03 -13.04 -25.22
N PRO A 195 11.13 -13.39 -23.92
CA PRO A 195 10.93 -12.43 -22.83
C PRO A 195 11.82 -11.19 -22.96
N GLY A 196 11.29 -10.04 -22.56
CA GLY A 196 11.93 -8.72 -22.70
C GLY A 196 11.76 -8.08 -24.07
N THR A 197 11.22 -8.79 -25.07
CA THR A 197 10.96 -8.19 -26.38
C THR A 197 9.85 -7.16 -26.30
N VAL A 198 10.10 -5.96 -26.84
CA VAL A 198 9.12 -4.85 -26.89
C VAL A 198 8.53 -4.74 -28.29
N HIS A 199 7.20 -4.65 -28.37
CA HIS A 199 6.46 -4.49 -29.62
C HIS A 199 5.45 -3.36 -29.54
N HIS A 200 5.23 -2.67 -30.65
CA HIS A 200 4.12 -1.75 -30.79
C HIS A 200 2.79 -2.51 -30.75
N VAL A 201 1.80 -2.02 -30.00
CA VAL A 201 0.46 -2.61 -29.96
C VAL A 201 -0.35 -2.12 -31.17
N PRO A 202 -0.72 -3.00 -32.12
CA PRO A 202 -1.56 -2.64 -33.25
C PRO A 202 -2.92 -2.10 -32.83
N GLU A 203 -3.46 -1.19 -33.64
CA GLU A 203 -4.78 -0.57 -33.43
C GLU A 203 -5.90 -1.60 -33.20
N GLU A 204 -5.86 -2.69 -33.96
CA GLU A 204 -6.84 -3.77 -33.91
C GLU A 204 -6.86 -4.47 -32.56
N LEU A 205 -5.68 -4.70 -31.96
CA LEU A 205 -5.55 -5.31 -30.64
C LEU A 205 -6.00 -4.34 -29.54
N ARG A 206 -5.69 -3.04 -29.68
CA ARG A 206 -6.21 -2.01 -28.76
C ARG A 206 -7.74 -1.90 -28.81
N ALA A 207 -8.32 -1.96 -30.00
CA ALA A 207 -9.78 -2.00 -30.18
C ALA A 207 -10.40 -3.31 -29.68
N ALA A 208 -9.67 -4.43 -29.74
CA ALA A 208 -10.11 -5.70 -29.14
C ALA A 208 -10.14 -5.59 -27.61
N LEU A 209 -9.05 -5.13 -26.98
CA LEU A 209 -8.96 -4.89 -25.53
C LEU A 209 -10.09 -3.98 -25.03
N ALA A 210 -10.33 -2.86 -25.72
CA ALA A 210 -11.41 -1.94 -25.38
C ALA A 210 -12.81 -2.56 -25.46
N ARG A 211 -13.04 -3.52 -26.37
CA ARG A 211 -14.30 -4.27 -26.49
C ARG A 211 -14.43 -5.42 -25.50
N SER A 212 -13.32 -5.86 -24.93
CA SER A 212 -13.25 -6.98 -23.99
C SER A 212 -13.41 -6.56 -22.52
N ALA A 213 -13.62 -5.27 -22.27
CA ALA A 213 -14.01 -4.77 -20.94
C ALA A 213 -15.31 -5.44 -20.46
N ALA A 214 -15.38 -5.72 -19.16
CA ALA A 214 -16.55 -6.29 -18.54
C ALA A 214 -17.73 -5.31 -18.59
N SER A 215 -18.91 -5.84 -18.91
CA SER A 215 -20.17 -5.11 -18.88
C SER A 215 -20.80 -5.26 -17.51
N VAL A 216 -20.50 -4.33 -16.61
CA VAL A 216 -20.99 -4.30 -15.24
C VAL A 216 -21.77 -3.01 -15.00
N THR A 217 -22.86 -3.10 -14.26
CA THR A 217 -23.64 -1.94 -13.82
C THR A 217 -23.81 -1.94 -12.30
N VAL A 218 -23.84 -0.74 -11.73
CA VAL A 218 -24.28 -0.55 -10.34
C VAL A 218 -25.79 -0.32 -10.38
N THR A 219 -26.56 -1.27 -9.84
CA THR A 219 -28.03 -1.21 -9.84
C THR A 219 -28.59 -0.47 -8.63
N SER A 220 -27.81 -0.41 -7.54
CA SER A 220 -28.14 0.35 -6.35
C SER A 220 -26.86 0.74 -5.62
N ALA A 221 -26.84 1.94 -5.05
CA ALA A 221 -25.78 2.37 -4.15
C ALA A 221 -26.40 3.20 -3.02
N VAL A 222 -26.07 2.83 -1.79
CA VAL A 222 -26.57 3.46 -0.57
C VAL A 222 -25.38 3.73 0.35
N ILE A 223 -25.27 4.98 0.80
CA ILE A 223 -24.35 5.38 1.86
C ILE A 223 -25.21 5.96 2.97
N ARG A 224 -25.00 5.53 4.22
CA ARG A 224 -25.72 6.04 5.39
C ARG A 224 -24.79 6.19 6.57
N VAL A 225 -25.12 7.15 7.43
CA VAL A 225 -24.47 7.33 8.72
C VAL A 225 -25.48 7.10 9.83
N ALA A 226 -25.24 6.09 10.67
CA ALA A 226 -26.07 5.76 11.82
C ALA A 226 -25.23 5.93 13.10
N GLY A 227 -25.29 7.10 13.71
CA GLY A 227 -24.40 7.43 14.84
C GLY A 227 -22.95 7.53 14.36
N ASN A 228 -22.08 6.63 14.85
CA ASN A 228 -20.69 6.55 14.43
C ASN A 228 -20.45 5.48 13.35
N GLU A 229 -21.47 4.68 13.02
CA GLU A 229 -21.36 3.62 12.04
C GLU A 229 -21.64 4.16 10.63
N THR A 230 -20.76 3.81 9.72
CA THR A 230 -20.91 4.04 8.30
C THR A 230 -21.41 2.76 7.66
N ILE A 231 -22.51 2.85 6.91
CA ILE A 231 -23.07 1.76 6.13
C ILE A 231 -22.93 2.11 4.65
N ILE A 232 -22.22 1.26 3.92
CA ILE A 232 -22.08 1.35 2.46
C ILE A 232 -22.63 0.06 1.89
N SER A 233 -23.62 0.16 1.00
CA SER A 233 -24.23 -0.98 0.33
C SER A 233 -24.31 -0.70 -1.15
N VAL A 234 -23.62 -1.49 -1.97
CA VAL A 234 -23.58 -1.33 -3.43
C VAL A 234 -23.98 -2.64 -4.10
N THR A 235 -25.07 -2.61 -4.87
CA THR A 235 -25.49 -3.75 -5.67
C THR A 235 -24.90 -3.64 -7.06
N VAL A 236 -24.16 -4.66 -7.46
CA VAL A 236 -23.46 -4.75 -8.74
C VAL A 236 -24.06 -5.89 -9.54
N ARG A 237 -24.30 -5.66 -10.83
CA ARG A 237 -24.83 -6.64 -11.77
C ARG A 237 -23.86 -6.84 -12.93
N ASN A 238 -23.65 -8.10 -13.29
CA ASN A 238 -22.93 -8.46 -14.52
C ASN A 238 -23.95 -8.54 -15.67
N ASP A 239 -23.93 -7.55 -16.56
CA ASP A 239 -24.75 -7.51 -17.78
C ASP A 239 -24.05 -8.16 -18.98
N GLY A 240 -22.79 -8.59 -18.80
CA GLY A 240 -22.02 -9.31 -19.79
C GLY A 240 -22.40 -10.78 -19.91
N ASN A 241 -21.74 -11.46 -20.85
CA ASN A 241 -21.89 -12.89 -21.14
C ASN A 241 -20.75 -13.76 -20.60
N VAL A 242 -19.78 -13.16 -19.90
CA VAL A 242 -18.65 -13.83 -19.25
C VAL A 242 -18.67 -13.55 -17.75
N PRO A 243 -18.19 -14.47 -16.88
CA PRO A 243 -18.03 -14.20 -15.47
C PRO A 243 -17.09 -13.01 -15.20
N VAL A 244 -17.37 -12.27 -14.14
CA VAL A 244 -16.58 -11.09 -13.72
C VAL A 244 -16.25 -11.22 -12.24
N GLN A 245 -14.98 -11.08 -11.86
CA GLN A 245 -14.55 -11.01 -10.48
C GLN A 245 -14.60 -9.55 -10.01
N VAL A 246 -15.38 -9.24 -8.98
CA VAL A 246 -15.39 -7.95 -8.29
C VAL A 246 -14.30 -7.98 -7.22
N LEU A 247 -13.36 -7.04 -7.29
CA LEU A 247 -12.23 -6.94 -6.37
C LEU A 247 -12.44 -5.91 -5.27
N GLY A 248 -13.28 -4.89 -5.53
CA GLY A 248 -13.52 -3.84 -4.57
C GLY A 248 -14.39 -2.71 -5.09
N ILE A 249 -14.63 -1.72 -4.23
CA ILE A 249 -15.43 -0.53 -4.49
C ILE A 249 -14.67 0.72 -4.04
N GLY A 250 -14.57 1.69 -4.93
CA GLY A 250 -14.05 3.03 -4.65
C GLY A 250 -15.19 4.00 -4.36
N VAL A 251 -15.02 4.86 -3.37
CA VAL A 251 -15.99 5.88 -2.95
C VAL A 251 -15.29 7.24 -2.88
N ASP A 252 -15.60 8.13 -3.82
CA ASP A 252 -15.07 9.50 -3.92
C ASP A 252 -16.06 10.51 -3.34
N GLY A 253 -15.61 11.40 -2.46
CA GLY A 253 -16.42 12.52 -1.98
C GLY A 253 -15.80 13.23 -0.79
N ASP A 254 -16.55 14.16 -0.19
CA ASP A 254 -16.12 14.87 1.02
C ASP A 254 -16.51 14.07 2.27
N TRP A 255 -15.54 13.76 3.13
CA TRP A 255 -15.74 13.00 4.35
C TRP A 255 -15.56 13.88 5.57
N SER A 256 -16.35 13.62 6.62
CA SER A 256 -16.14 14.23 7.93
C SER A 256 -15.07 13.48 8.72
N LEU A 257 -14.24 14.24 9.43
CA LEU A 257 -13.18 13.74 10.30
C LEU A 257 -13.50 14.14 11.73
N SER A 258 -13.62 13.15 12.61
CA SER A 258 -13.83 13.34 14.05
C SER A 258 -12.57 12.93 14.79
N VAL A 259 -11.95 13.89 15.48
CA VAL A 259 -10.77 13.64 16.33
C VAL A 259 -11.22 13.76 17.78
N PRO A 260 -10.97 12.74 18.62
CA PRO A 260 -11.23 12.85 20.06
C PRO A 260 -10.53 14.06 20.66
N PRO A 261 -11.11 14.72 21.68
CA PRO A 261 -10.46 15.84 22.35
C PRO A 261 -9.08 15.43 22.87
N VAL A 262 -8.09 16.27 22.59
CA VAL A 262 -6.73 16.10 23.12
C VAL A 262 -6.54 17.12 24.22
N THR A 263 -6.30 16.66 25.44
CA THR A 263 -6.02 17.56 26.57
C THR A 263 -4.51 17.67 26.76
N ILE A 264 -3.99 18.88 26.76
CA ILE A 264 -2.61 19.20 27.09
C ILE A 264 -2.62 19.79 28.50
N ARG A 265 -1.96 19.13 29.45
CA ARG A 265 -1.75 19.63 30.80
C ARG A 265 -0.26 19.95 30.98
N THR A 266 0.03 21.02 31.68
CA THR A 266 1.32 21.36 32.25
C THR A 266 1.07 21.87 33.66
N GLU A 267 2.09 22.21 34.43
CA GLU A 267 1.90 22.79 35.77
C GLU A 267 1.03 24.07 35.73
N ASP A 268 1.20 24.88 34.69
CA ASP A 268 0.57 26.21 34.58
C ASP A 268 -0.54 26.28 33.52
N LEU A 269 -0.74 25.21 32.74
CA LEU A 269 -1.67 25.20 31.60
C LEU A 269 -2.50 23.92 31.59
N ASN A 270 -3.82 24.07 31.50
CA ASN A 270 -4.72 23.01 31.08
C ASN A 270 -5.43 23.52 29.83
N ALA A 271 -5.27 22.81 28.72
CA ALA A 271 -5.81 23.18 27.43
C ALA A 271 -6.45 21.96 26.76
N THR A 272 -7.71 22.04 26.36
CA THR A 272 -8.33 21.00 25.52
C THR A 272 -8.47 21.46 24.08
N ILE A 273 -7.84 20.72 23.16
CA ILE A 273 -7.98 20.89 21.71
C ILE A 273 -9.16 20.03 21.27
N GLN A 274 -10.15 20.67 20.63
CA GLN A 274 -11.31 19.98 20.04
C GLN A 274 -11.33 20.29 18.55
N VAL A 275 -11.17 19.26 17.73
CA VAL A 275 -11.36 19.38 16.28
C VAL A 275 -12.81 19.03 15.98
N SER A 276 -13.57 20.01 15.49
CA SER A 276 -14.97 19.82 15.10
C SER A 276 -15.20 20.34 13.69
N GLY A 277 -15.99 19.60 12.90
CA GLY A 277 -16.35 20.02 11.55
C GLY A 277 -15.22 19.94 10.53
N ALA A 278 -14.16 19.18 10.81
CA ALA A 278 -13.13 18.92 9.82
C ALA A 278 -13.70 18.05 8.69
N THR A 279 -13.46 18.47 7.46
CA THR A 279 -13.84 17.72 6.26
C THR A 279 -12.64 17.57 5.33
N ALA A 280 -12.58 16.46 4.59
CA ALA A 280 -11.56 16.21 3.61
C ALA A 280 -12.15 15.48 2.40
N ARG A 281 -11.80 15.92 1.20
CA ARG A 281 -12.12 15.16 -0.01
C ARG A 281 -11.21 13.95 -0.11
N MET A 282 -11.79 12.75 -0.10
CA MET A 282 -11.04 11.50 -0.09
C MET A 282 -11.62 10.48 -1.07
N HIS A 283 -10.73 9.69 -1.66
CA HIS A 283 -11.09 8.49 -2.42
C HIS A 283 -10.86 7.26 -1.53
N MET A 284 -11.93 6.73 -0.95
CA MET A 284 -11.86 5.56 -0.08
C MET A 284 -12.00 4.27 -0.90
N VAL A 285 -11.10 3.32 -0.68
CA VAL A 285 -11.14 2.00 -1.34
C VAL A 285 -11.55 0.94 -0.34
N PHE A 286 -12.47 0.08 -0.76
CA PHE A 286 -12.90 -1.10 -0.01
C PHE A 286 -12.67 -2.35 -0.86
N PHE A 287 -11.98 -3.36 -0.31
CA PHE A 287 -11.78 -4.63 -0.99
C PHE A 287 -12.94 -5.58 -0.72
N ALA A 288 -13.30 -6.37 -1.74
CA ALA A 288 -14.36 -7.37 -1.64
C ALA A 288 -13.79 -8.67 -1.06
N ASN A 289 -14.23 -9.02 0.15
CA ASN A 289 -14.06 -10.34 0.74
C ASN A 289 -15.38 -11.10 0.63
N GLY A 290 -15.58 -11.77 -0.50
CA GLY A 290 -16.91 -12.19 -0.91
C GLY A 290 -17.81 -10.96 -1.09
N THR A 291 -18.99 -10.96 -0.46
CA THR A 291 -19.91 -9.81 -0.48
C THR A 291 -19.65 -8.79 0.64
N GLN A 292 -18.67 -9.03 1.52
CA GLN A 292 -18.29 -8.08 2.55
C GLN A 292 -17.23 -7.11 2.02
N LEU A 293 -17.35 -5.83 2.33
CA LEU A 293 -16.38 -4.80 2.00
C LEU A 293 -15.45 -4.57 3.21
N VAL A 294 -14.15 -4.54 2.95
CA VAL A 294 -13.11 -4.27 3.96
C VAL A 294 -12.35 -2.99 3.58
N PRO A 295 -12.27 -1.96 4.44
CA PRO A 295 -11.52 -0.75 4.14
C PRO A 295 -10.05 -1.06 3.85
N ALA A 296 -9.52 -0.52 2.75
CA ALA A 296 -8.11 -0.70 2.39
C ALA A 296 -7.14 -0.11 3.42
N LEU A 297 -7.58 0.88 4.21
CA LEU A 297 -6.77 1.53 5.23
C LEU A 297 -6.55 0.68 6.49
N GLU A 298 -7.48 -0.22 6.83
CA GLU A 298 -7.33 -1.14 7.98
C GLU A 298 -6.36 -2.30 7.70
N ALA A 299 -6.05 -2.50 6.42
CA ALA A 299 -5.26 -3.61 5.92
C ALA A 299 -3.74 -3.39 5.92
N ALA A 300 -3.27 -2.19 6.26
CA ALA A 300 -1.85 -1.86 6.33
C ALA A 300 -1.36 -1.98 7.79
N PRO A 301 -0.70 -3.08 8.20
CA PRO A 301 -0.42 -3.37 9.62
C PRO A 301 0.65 -2.48 10.27
N TYR A 302 1.39 -1.65 9.52
CA TYR A 302 2.46 -0.81 10.05
C TYR A 302 2.52 0.53 9.33
N LEU A 303 1.95 1.57 9.92
CA LEU A 303 2.11 2.95 9.45
C LEU A 303 2.36 3.88 10.64
N GLU A 304 3.52 4.51 10.64
CA GLU A 304 3.89 5.59 11.55
C GLU A 304 3.51 6.93 10.93
N ALA A 305 2.51 7.63 11.48
CA ALA A 305 2.19 8.98 11.01
C ALA A 305 2.91 10.03 11.85
N LYS A 306 3.48 11.03 11.16
CA LYS A 306 3.94 12.27 11.78
C LYS A 306 2.88 13.34 11.62
N TRP A 307 2.27 13.70 12.75
CA TRP A 307 1.40 14.85 13.01
C TRP A 307 0.12 14.99 12.16
N PHE A 308 -0.96 15.46 12.77
CA PHE A 308 -2.29 15.51 12.16
C PHE A 308 -3.15 16.57 12.86
N LEU A 309 -2.98 17.84 12.48
CA LEU A 309 -3.97 18.85 12.83
C LEU A 309 -4.47 19.51 11.54
N PRO A 310 -5.79 19.44 11.25
CA PRO A 310 -6.36 20.10 10.09
C PRO A 310 -6.32 21.63 10.24
N PRO A 311 -6.37 22.39 9.14
CA PRO A 311 -6.28 23.86 9.11
C PRO A 311 -7.47 24.60 9.76
N ASN A 312 -8.34 23.93 10.52
CA ASN A 312 -9.48 24.54 11.21
C ASN A 312 -9.67 24.03 12.65
N ALA A 313 -8.60 23.55 13.29
CA ALA A 313 -8.67 23.08 14.68
C ALA A 313 -8.99 24.24 15.64
N LYS A 314 -10.05 24.10 16.45
CA LYS A 314 -10.45 25.12 17.44
C LYS A 314 -9.92 24.75 18.84
N ALA A 315 -9.25 25.68 19.49
CA ALA A 315 -8.84 25.53 20.89
C ALA A 315 -9.84 26.24 21.81
N LYS A 316 -10.74 25.46 22.43
CA LYS A 316 -11.92 25.97 23.15
C LYS A 316 -11.59 26.80 24.41
N GLU A 317 -10.41 26.62 24.98
CA GLU A 317 -10.04 27.25 26.26
C GLU A 317 -9.39 28.64 26.10
N PHE A 318 -8.97 29.02 24.88
CA PHE A 318 -8.24 30.27 24.65
C PHE A 318 -9.08 31.42 24.08
N ARG A 319 -10.36 31.21 23.73
CA ARG A 319 -11.15 32.16 22.91
C ARG A 319 -10.38 32.66 21.67
N VAL A 320 -9.49 31.83 21.13
CA VAL A 320 -8.79 32.12 19.88
C VAL A 320 -9.51 31.33 18.80
N GLU A 321 -10.22 32.04 17.95
CA GLU A 321 -10.57 31.52 16.62
C GLU A 321 -9.32 31.69 15.77
N TRP A 322 -8.79 30.57 15.28
CA TRP A 322 -7.73 30.59 14.30
C TRP A 322 -8.33 30.29 12.94
N GLU A 323 -8.06 31.19 12.00
CA GLU A 323 -8.52 31.13 10.61
C GLU A 323 -7.28 31.44 9.77
N GLY A 324 -6.62 30.38 9.27
CA GLY A 324 -5.37 30.52 8.53
C GLY A 324 -4.98 29.24 7.79
N ASN A 325 -3.89 29.28 7.01
CA ASN A 325 -3.34 28.10 6.33
C ASN A 325 -2.19 27.46 7.13
N ALA A 326 -1.78 26.23 6.76
CA ALA A 326 -0.76 25.47 7.49
C ALA A 326 0.56 26.25 7.75
N THR A 327 0.93 27.16 6.86
CA THR A 327 2.14 28.00 6.99
C THR A 327 1.98 29.05 8.09
N GLU A 328 0.79 29.66 8.17
CA GLU A 328 0.45 30.63 9.22
C GLU A 328 0.35 29.93 10.58
N PHE A 329 -0.18 28.70 10.62
CA PHE A 329 -0.20 27.90 11.84
C PHE A 329 1.21 27.56 12.32
N ASP A 330 2.11 27.14 11.42
CA ASP A 330 3.50 26.83 11.78
C ASP A 330 4.26 28.08 12.25
N HIS A 331 3.97 29.24 11.66
CA HIS A 331 4.53 30.53 12.09
C HIS A 331 4.01 30.93 13.48
N ASP A 332 2.70 30.91 13.68
CA ASP A 332 2.06 31.25 14.96
C ASP A 332 2.47 30.29 16.07
N MET A 333 2.60 28.99 15.76
CA MET A 333 3.11 28.00 16.70
C MET A 333 4.59 28.21 16.99
N LYS A 334 5.42 28.54 15.99
CA LYS A 334 6.84 28.88 16.24
C LYS A 334 6.98 30.10 17.14
N ASP A 335 6.18 31.13 16.93
CA ASP A 335 6.18 32.33 17.76
C ASP A 335 5.66 32.05 19.17
N TRP A 336 4.62 31.22 19.27
CA TRP A 336 4.07 30.76 20.55
C TRP A 336 5.07 29.90 21.34
N TRP A 337 5.71 28.93 20.70
CA TRP A 337 6.80 28.12 21.28
C TRP A 337 8.01 28.98 21.65
N GLY A 338 8.35 29.96 20.81
CA GLY A 338 9.38 30.95 21.07
C GLY A 338 9.10 31.78 22.33
N ASN A 339 7.84 32.14 22.55
CA ASN A 339 7.41 32.85 23.76
C ASN A 339 7.35 31.93 24.99
N MET A 340 6.95 30.66 24.85
CA MET A 340 6.95 29.68 25.94
C MET A 340 8.36 29.34 26.44
N SER A 341 9.38 29.37 25.58
CA SER A 341 10.77 29.09 25.96
C SER A 341 11.33 30.04 27.04
N ARG A 342 10.67 31.19 27.27
CA ARG A 342 11.06 32.16 28.30
C ARG A 342 10.38 31.94 29.66
N SER A 343 9.38 31.05 29.74
CA SER A 343 8.55 30.80 30.92
C SER A 343 8.07 29.34 31.00
N ALA A 344 8.91 28.37 30.63
CA ALA A 344 8.45 26.99 30.46
C ALA A 344 8.16 26.32 31.82
N PRO A 345 6.99 25.67 32.00
CA PRO A 345 6.67 24.89 33.20
C PRO A 345 7.57 23.65 33.32
N ASP A 346 7.83 23.20 34.55
CA ASP A 346 8.79 22.11 34.82
C ASP A 346 8.27 20.73 34.34
N HIS A 347 6.95 20.60 34.14
CA HIS A 347 6.28 19.36 33.77
C HIS A 347 5.26 19.57 32.66
N ILE A 348 5.33 18.75 31.61
CA ILE A 348 4.32 18.67 30.54
C ILE A 348 3.69 17.27 30.56
N THR A 349 2.38 17.23 30.74
CA THR A 349 1.53 16.05 30.74
C THR A 349 0.44 16.17 29.68
N ILE A 350 0.59 15.55 28.52
CA ILE A 350 -0.53 15.42 27.56
C ILE A 350 -1.44 14.28 28.06
N ALA A 351 -2.76 14.39 27.96
CA ALA A 351 -3.72 13.38 28.39
C ALA A 351 -4.89 13.20 27.40
N GLY A 352 -5.40 11.98 27.29
CA GLY A 352 -6.51 11.61 26.41
C GLY A 352 -7.88 11.84 27.04
N PRO A 353 -8.98 11.55 26.29
CA PRO A 353 -10.36 11.84 26.68
C PRO A 353 -10.79 11.27 28.05
N ASN A 354 -10.15 10.19 28.49
CA ASN A 354 -10.44 9.50 29.76
C ASN A 354 -9.49 9.91 30.89
N GLY A 355 -8.77 11.03 30.75
CA GLY A 355 -7.79 11.50 31.75
C GLY A 355 -6.49 10.69 31.78
N THR A 356 -6.27 9.83 30.79
CA THR A 356 -5.08 8.98 30.67
C THR A 356 -3.90 9.75 30.12
N THR A 357 -2.73 9.69 30.76
CA THR A 357 -1.53 10.39 30.30
C THR A 357 -1.04 9.84 28.95
N LEU A 358 -0.88 10.72 27.97
CA LEU A 358 -0.37 10.49 26.61
C LEU A 358 1.12 10.79 26.47
N VAL A 359 1.61 11.83 27.15
CA VAL A 359 3.03 12.19 27.19
C VAL A 359 3.32 12.71 28.58
N ASN A 360 4.38 12.23 29.22
CA ASN A 360 4.85 12.76 30.51
C ASN A 360 6.34 13.10 30.40
N ALA A 361 6.66 14.39 30.28
CA ALA A 361 8.04 14.85 30.21
C ALA A 361 8.39 15.60 31.49
N THR A 362 9.41 15.10 32.20
CA THR A 362 9.99 15.74 33.39
C THR A 362 11.46 16.10 33.15
N GLN A 363 11.79 17.37 33.41
CA GLN A 363 13.14 17.98 33.42
C GLN A 363 13.93 18.07 32.09
N LEU A 364 13.88 19.25 31.46
CA LEU A 364 14.70 19.62 30.29
C LEU A 364 15.97 20.46 30.62
N TRP A 365 16.26 20.76 31.90
CA TRP A 365 17.18 21.88 32.27
C TRP A 365 18.52 21.55 32.95
N ARG A 366 19.22 20.45 32.64
CA ARG A 366 20.63 20.29 33.09
C ARG A 366 21.60 19.85 32.00
N TRP A 367 22.02 20.79 31.16
CA TRP A 367 23.30 20.68 30.43
C TRP A 367 24.06 22.01 30.48
N ASN A 368 24.95 22.10 31.47
CA ASN A 368 25.92 23.19 31.59
C ASN A 368 27.04 22.93 30.57
N SER A 369 27.26 23.85 29.62
CA SER A 369 28.33 23.73 28.62
C SER A 369 29.32 24.88 28.78
N THR A 370 30.40 24.64 29.52
CA THR A 370 31.63 25.44 29.42
C THR A 370 32.52 24.76 28.37
N PRO A 371 32.89 25.45 27.27
CA PRO A 371 33.80 24.87 26.28
C PRO A 371 35.24 24.90 26.82
N PRO A 372 36.07 23.86 26.62
CA PRO A 372 37.49 23.95 26.92
C PRO A 372 38.19 24.81 25.85
N ALA A 373 39.04 25.71 26.32
CA ALA A 373 39.93 26.52 25.48
C ALA A 373 41.02 25.65 24.80
N PRO A 374 41.54 26.05 23.63
CA PRO A 374 42.56 25.31 22.91
C PRO A 374 43.96 25.61 23.49
N SER A 375 44.65 24.55 23.93
CA SER A 375 46.11 24.51 24.08
C SER A 375 46.50 23.04 23.91
N GLY A 376 47.39 22.64 23.01
CA GLY A 376 48.78 23.06 22.93
C GLY A 376 49.62 21.85 23.30
N LEU A 377 50.43 21.36 22.36
CA LEU A 377 51.43 20.30 22.48
C LEU A 377 52.17 20.31 23.84
N PRO A 378 52.54 19.14 24.41
CA PRO A 378 53.87 18.61 24.07
C PRO A 378 53.98 17.08 24.06
N GLY A 379 54.78 16.57 23.13
CA GLY A 379 55.51 15.32 23.33
C GLY A 379 56.83 15.59 24.06
N SER A 380 57.16 14.74 25.03
CA SER A 380 58.50 14.16 25.23
C SER A 380 58.51 13.30 26.50
N GLY A 381 59.08 12.09 26.42
CA GLY A 381 59.66 11.44 27.59
C GLY A 381 59.13 10.06 28.01
N ARG A 382 59.72 9.01 27.39
CA ARG A 382 60.27 7.77 27.99
C ARG A 382 59.42 6.91 28.97
N GLY A 383 59.29 5.64 28.61
CA GLY A 383 59.06 4.51 29.53
C GLY A 383 58.49 3.27 28.83
N ASN A 384 59.31 2.56 28.05
CA ASN A 384 59.83 1.21 28.32
C ASN A 384 58.85 0.06 28.07
N TRP A 385 59.14 -0.70 27.01
CA TRP A 385 58.47 -1.91 26.56
C TRP A 385 59.16 -3.13 27.17
N SER A 386 58.45 -3.93 27.96
CA SER A 386 58.75 -5.36 28.13
C SER A 386 57.67 -6.06 28.97
N GLN A 387 56.79 -6.83 28.33
CA GLN A 387 56.40 -8.21 28.69
C GLN A 387 55.24 -8.69 27.79
N TRP A 388 55.53 -9.76 27.03
CA TRP A 388 54.64 -10.59 26.19
C TRP A 388 53.74 -11.53 27.06
N PRO A 389 52.85 -12.43 26.53
CA PRO A 389 52.54 -12.81 25.13
C PRO A 389 51.03 -12.74 24.77
N ALA A 390 50.64 -12.48 23.51
CA ALA A 390 50.45 -13.44 22.41
C ALA A 390 49.57 -14.67 22.71
N ALA A 391 48.32 -14.62 22.26
CA ALA A 391 47.61 -15.76 21.66
C ALA A 391 46.43 -15.26 20.80
N ALA A 392 46.61 -15.28 19.47
CA ALA A 392 45.53 -15.44 18.50
C ALA A 392 45.21 -16.96 18.40
N PRO A 393 44.00 -17.37 17.98
CA PRO A 393 43.60 -17.39 16.56
C PRO A 393 42.11 -16.99 16.40
N ALA A 394 41.47 -16.84 15.25
CA ALA A 394 41.78 -16.88 13.83
C ALA A 394 40.68 -16.05 13.13
N LEU A 395 41.07 -15.42 12.03
CA LEU A 395 40.17 -14.77 11.06
C LEU A 395 39.29 -15.82 10.36
N ALA A 396 37.99 -15.53 10.30
CA ALA A 396 37.14 -15.97 9.20
C ALA A 396 36.45 -14.73 8.65
N ASP A 397 36.77 -14.40 7.40
CA ASP A 397 36.17 -13.35 6.60
C ASP A 397 34.66 -13.56 6.51
N SER A 398 33.88 -12.55 6.89
CA SER A 398 32.52 -12.39 6.40
C SER A 398 32.47 -11.08 5.62
N ASN A 399 32.34 -11.19 4.30
CA ASN A 399 31.87 -10.14 3.44
C ASN A 399 30.47 -9.72 3.92
N THR A 400 30.40 -8.65 4.70
CA THR A 400 29.13 -8.02 5.06
C THR A 400 28.63 -7.28 3.83
N MET A 401 27.84 -7.99 3.01
CA MET A 401 26.94 -7.37 2.05
C MET A 401 25.95 -6.52 2.84
N HIS A 402 25.81 -5.29 2.38
CA HIS A 402 24.83 -4.32 2.84
C HIS A 402 23.45 -4.84 2.41
N ASP A 403 22.74 -5.54 3.29
CA ASP A 403 21.31 -5.80 3.09
C ASP A 403 20.57 -4.48 3.30
N SER A 404 20.13 -3.89 2.20
CA SER A 404 19.13 -2.84 2.20
C SER A 404 17.79 -3.47 2.55
N ASP A 405 17.26 -3.11 3.72
CA ASP A 405 15.93 -3.46 4.21
C ASP A 405 14.84 -3.07 3.19
N GLU A 406 14.37 -4.04 2.40
CA GLU A 406 13.22 -3.86 1.52
C GLU A 406 11.92 -4.07 2.30
N HIS A 407 11.22 -2.98 2.59
CA HIS A 407 9.87 -3.00 3.14
C HIS A 407 8.89 -3.58 2.11
N LEU A 408 8.61 -4.88 2.19
CA LEU A 408 7.60 -5.52 1.36
C LEU A 408 6.20 -4.96 1.69
N ALA A 409 5.47 -4.51 0.67
CA ALA A 409 4.09 -4.08 0.82
C ALA A 409 3.20 -5.28 1.21
N PRO A 410 2.24 -5.11 2.15
CA PRO A 410 1.33 -6.18 2.53
C PRO A 410 0.41 -6.54 1.36
N SER A 411 0.44 -7.80 0.90
CA SER A 411 -0.61 -8.35 0.03
C SER A 411 -1.77 -8.81 0.91
N LEU A 412 -2.97 -8.29 0.64
CA LEU A 412 -4.15 -8.57 1.46
C LEU A 412 -4.78 -9.95 1.22
N ASN A 413 -4.43 -10.60 0.11
CA ASN A 413 -4.94 -11.91 -0.30
C ASN A 413 -6.48 -12.01 -0.20
N VAL A 414 -7.21 -10.95 -0.59
CA VAL A 414 -8.67 -10.96 -0.58
C VAL A 414 -9.17 -11.61 -1.87
N PRO A 415 -9.95 -12.71 -1.80
CA PRO A 415 -10.29 -13.51 -2.99
C PRO A 415 -11.28 -12.83 -3.97
N GLY A 416 -11.80 -11.63 -3.67
CA GLY A 416 -12.83 -10.99 -4.48
C GLY A 416 -14.17 -11.74 -4.44
N TYR A 417 -15.05 -11.46 -5.41
CA TYR A 417 -16.33 -12.17 -5.61
C TYR A 417 -16.67 -12.34 -7.09
N THR A 418 -16.93 -13.57 -7.53
CA THR A 418 -17.23 -13.85 -8.95
C THR A 418 -18.74 -13.76 -9.23
N LEU A 419 -19.12 -12.85 -10.12
CA LEU A 419 -20.46 -12.71 -10.70
C LEU A 419 -20.54 -13.42 -12.04
N GLY A 420 -21.38 -14.45 -12.13
CA GLY A 420 -21.75 -15.06 -13.42
C GLY A 420 -22.61 -14.12 -14.29
N PRO A 421 -22.77 -14.42 -15.59
CA PRO A 421 -23.63 -13.65 -16.49
C PRO A 421 -25.05 -13.47 -15.96
N GLY A 422 -25.54 -12.22 -15.96
CA GLY A 422 -26.88 -11.86 -15.47
C GLY A 422 -27.05 -11.88 -13.95
N GLN A 423 -26.03 -12.30 -13.19
CA GLN A 423 -26.09 -12.31 -11.72
C GLN A 423 -25.90 -10.91 -11.14
N SER A 424 -26.43 -10.71 -9.94
CA SER A 424 -26.20 -9.51 -9.14
C SER A 424 -25.82 -9.91 -7.72
N ALA A 425 -24.96 -9.12 -7.08
CA ALA A 425 -24.63 -9.25 -5.66
C ALA A 425 -24.57 -7.88 -5.00
N THR A 426 -24.90 -7.83 -3.71
CA THR A 426 -24.81 -6.61 -2.90
C THR A 426 -23.59 -6.71 -2.00
N PHE A 427 -22.72 -5.72 -2.12
CA PHE A 427 -21.48 -5.59 -1.35
C PHE A 427 -21.70 -4.61 -0.21
N THR A 428 -21.39 -5.01 1.01
CA THR A 428 -21.72 -4.23 2.22
C THR A 428 -20.53 -4.01 3.13
N PHE A 429 -20.33 -2.76 3.54
CA PHE A 429 -19.52 -2.37 4.70
C PHE A 429 -20.47 -1.83 5.78
N GLU A 430 -20.27 -2.25 7.02
CA GLU A 430 -20.95 -1.72 8.20
C GLU A 430 -19.92 -1.65 9.33
N GLY A 431 -19.65 -0.45 9.81
CA GLY A 431 -18.70 -0.24 10.90
C GLY A 431 -18.19 1.20 10.99
N THR A 432 -17.29 1.42 11.93
CA THR A 432 -16.58 2.69 12.09
C THR A 432 -15.34 2.68 11.20
N ILE A 433 -15.20 3.65 10.30
CA ILE A 433 -13.97 3.84 9.56
C ILE A 433 -13.03 4.64 10.44
N THR A 434 -11.82 4.13 10.67
CA THR A 434 -10.84 4.85 11.50
C THR A 434 -9.51 5.02 10.80
N LEU A 435 -8.93 6.21 10.94
CA LEU A 435 -7.53 6.49 10.65
C LEU A 435 -6.82 6.63 12.00
N GLY A 436 -5.71 5.93 12.17
CA GLY A 436 -4.93 6.09 13.37
C GLY A 436 -3.55 5.51 13.16
N PRO A 437 -2.48 6.31 13.18
CA PRO A 437 -1.19 5.75 13.53
C PRO A 437 -1.30 5.14 14.93
N ARG A 438 -0.64 4.00 15.14
CA ARG A 438 -0.10 3.72 16.47
C ARG A 438 0.98 4.77 16.72
N LEU A 439 0.61 5.87 17.35
CA LEU A 439 1.60 6.72 17.99
C LEU A 439 2.17 5.92 19.15
N ASP A 440 3.19 5.11 18.88
CA ASP A 440 4.06 4.51 19.90
C ASP A 440 4.94 5.62 20.49
N ILE A 441 4.31 6.65 21.04
CA ILE A 441 4.99 7.58 21.93
C ILE A 441 5.10 6.83 23.25
N GLU A 442 6.33 6.53 23.64
CA GLU A 442 6.66 5.85 24.88
C GLU A 442 6.00 6.61 26.06
N GLY A 443 4.96 6.01 26.66
CA GLY A 443 4.14 6.63 27.71
C GLY A 443 2.73 7.09 27.28
N SER A 444 2.33 6.87 26.03
CA SER A 444 0.99 7.19 25.53
C SER A 444 -0.02 6.08 25.77
N ALA A 445 -1.14 6.41 26.43
CA ALA A 445 -2.22 5.50 26.79
C ALA A 445 -3.12 4.99 25.63
N GLY A 446 -2.60 4.93 24.41
CA GLY A 446 -3.26 4.31 23.27
C GLY A 446 -3.25 5.16 21.99
N PRO A 447 -3.54 4.55 20.84
CA PRO A 447 -3.59 5.26 19.55
C PRO A 447 -4.70 6.33 19.57
N ILE A 448 -4.39 7.52 19.02
CA ILE A 448 -5.43 8.51 18.70
C ILE A 448 -6.15 8.01 17.45
N THR A 449 -7.41 7.62 17.62
CA THR A 449 -8.25 7.13 16.54
C THR A 449 -9.08 8.29 15.97
N ILE A 450 -8.80 8.68 14.72
CA ILE A 450 -9.62 9.61 13.95
C ILE A 450 -10.75 8.82 13.31
N THR A 451 -12.00 9.15 13.59
CA THR A 451 -13.14 8.52 12.93
C THR A 451 -13.46 9.26 11.64
N ILE A 452 -13.59 8.53 10.54
CA ILE A 452 -14.09 9.04 9.26
C ILE A 452 -15.56 8.66 9.13
N ALA A 453 -16.40 9.61 8.74
CA ALA A 453 -17.79 9.31 8.39
C ALA A 453 -18.23 10.12 7.16
N PRO A 454 -19.13 9.57 6.31
CA PRO A 454 -19.78 10.34 5.26
C PRO A 454 -20.51 11.57 5.84
N ILE A 455 -20.67 12.61 5.03
CA ILE A 455 -21.42 13.82 5.36
C ILE A 455 -22.83 13.65 4.82
N ALA A 456 -23.83 13.59 5.70
CA ALA A 456 -25.23 13.46 5.31
C ALA A 456 -25.65 14.55 4.31
N GLY A 457 -26.39 14.16 3.28
CA GLY A 457 -26.82 15.00 2.16
C GLY A 457 -25.78 15.21 1.06
N GLN A 458 -24.52 14.80 1.24
CA GLN A 458 -23.50 14.90 0.18
C GLN A 458 -23.59 13.75 -0.81
N SER A 459 -23.24 14.04 -2.07
CA SER A 459 -23.15 13.03 -3.13
C SER A 459 -21.75 12.49 -3.27
N TYR A 460 -21.65 11.16 -3.40
CA TYR A 460 -20.41 10.42 -3.56
C TYR A 460 -20.38 9.71 -4.91
N GLY A 461 -19.23 9.71 -5.56
CA GLY A 461 -18.95 8.89 -6.73
C GLY A 461 -18.59 7.47 -6.31
N ILE A 462 -19.25 6.47 -6.91
CA ILE A 462 -18.98 5.05 -6.70
C ILE A 462 -18.31 4.50 -7.96
N THR A 463 -17.22 3.75 -7.79
CA THR A 463 -16.54 3.02 -8.87
C THR A 463 -16.38 1.55 -8.47
N VAL A 464 -16.67 0.62 -9.37
CA VAL A 464 -16.49 -0.82 -9.12
C VAL A 464 -15.19 -1.30 -9.78
N MET A 465 -14.35 -2.00 -9.01
CA MET A 465 -13.10 -2.59 -9.50
C MET A 465 -13.34 -4.06 -9.86
N THR A 466 -13.05 -4.46 -11.11
CA THR A 466 -13.36 -5.79 -11.60
C THR A 466 -12.28 -6.41 -12.50
N ILE A 467 -12.29 -7.74 -12.64
CA ILE A 467 -11.57 -8.50 -13.67
C ILE A 467 -12.59 -9.37 -14.45
N PRO A 468 -12.77 -9.18 -15.78
CA PRO A 468 -12.16 -8.13 -16.59
C PRO A 468 -12.51 -6.71 -16.12
N ALA A 469 -11.69 -5.74 -16.49
CA ALA A 469 -11.90 -4.33 -16.14
C ALA A 469 -13.27 -3.83 -16.63
N SER A 470 -14.00 -3.08 -15.79
CA SER A 470 -15.27 -2.44 -16.15
C SER A 470 -15.21 -0.93 -15.89
N LYS A 471 -16.11 -0.18 -16.54
CA LYS A 471 -16.30 1.27 -16.32
C LYS A 471 -17.52 1.56 -15.44
N ALA A 472 -17.89 0.62 -14.57
CA ALA A 472 -19.11 0.71 -13.79
C ALA A 472 -18.98 1.81 -12.72
N THR A 473 -19.75 2.88 -12.89
CA THR A 473 -19.81 4.00 -11.95
C THR A 473 -21.24 4.32 -11.56
N ALA A 474 -21.45 4.84 -10.36
CA ALA A 474 -22.72 5.38 -9.90
C ALA A 474 -22.50 6.59 -8.98
N THR A 475 -23.60 7.22 -8.57
CA THR A 475 -23.60 8.24 -7.53
C THR A 475 -24.54 7.83 -6.41
N ALA A 476 -24.13 8.02 -5.16
CA ALA A 476 -24.97 7.81 -3.98
C ALA A 476 -24.95 9.05 -3.11
N THR A 477 -26.13 9.50 -2.65
CA THR A 477 -26.22 10.55 -1.64
C THR A 477 -26.20 9.91 -0.26
N ALA A 478 -25.32 10.37 0.63
CA ALA A 478 -25.27 9.90 2.00
C ALA A 478 -26.55 10.30 2.74
N GLY A 479 -27.28 9.32 3.27
CA GLY A 479 -28.52 9.50 4.01
C GLY A 479 -28.33 9.65 5.51
#